data_AF-I4IRS8-F1
#
_entry.id   AF-I4IRS8-F1
#
_cell.length_a   1.000
_cell.length_b   1.000
_cell.length_c   1.000
_cell.angle_alpha   90.00
_cell.angle_beta   90.00
_cell.angle_gamma   90.00
#
_symmetry.space_group_name_H-M   'P 1'
#
loop_
_entity.id
_entity.type
_entity.pdbx_description
1 polymer ?
#
loop_
_entity_poly.entity_id
_entity_poly.type
_entity_poly.pdbx_seq_one_letter_code
_entity_poly.pdbx_strand_id
1 'polypeptide(L)'
;MLFGSPASLFSAIPLATKIGGLIYLTNTDGRTLTGHNLENSLADYGSYARNHPAAHEQGLRLIIAGLQLESARLGLGITPIFSFFFGQSYRVMVRLTANRQLNSHNYGFLGYCHSCGEYQSVPWPKLGKIVCSGDGQPLTLTGPLWLGSLHDRLYLEKMADLAHQWQWKKVVKLLEIMREENDFPPYFYSFREIGRRGKLDLPKREDLIAALLEQGYRAAATHINPQALKTNASLAQCIALLKD
;
A
#
# COMPACT_ATOMS: atom_id res chain seq x y z
N MET A 1 -18.59 10.66 11.02
CA MET A 1 -17.51 9.65 11.05
C MET A 1 -18.21 8.30 11.07
N LEU A 2 -17.99 7.44 10.09
CA LEU A 2 -18.58 6.10 10.07
C LEU A 2 -17.76 5.19 10.97
N PHE A 3 -18.43 4.28 11.67
CA PHE A 3 -17.79 3.17 12.36
C PHE A 3 -17.73 1.98 11.39
N GLY A 4 -16.56 1.36 11.23
CA GLY A 4 -16.38 0.22 10.32
C GLY A 4 -15.94 0.63 8.91
N SER A 5 -16.58 0.06 7.89
CA SER A 5 -16.19 0.15 6.48
C SER A 5 -16.96 1.25 5.74
N PRO A 6 -16.31 2.12 4.93
CA PRO A 6 -16.98 3.14 4.12
C PRO A 6 -17.60 2.58 2.81
N ALA A 7 -17.51 1.27 2.58
CA ALA A 7 -17.86 0.61 1.33
C ALA A 7 -19.30 0.88 0.85
N SER A 8 -20.26 0.93 1.79
CA SER A 8 -21.67 1.19 1.48
C SER A 8 -21.92 2.56 0.82
N LEU A 9 -20.97 3.49 0.91
CA LEU A 9 -21.06 4.82 0.31
C LEU A 9 -20.29 4.97 -0.99
N PHE A 10 -19.50 3.98 -1.42
CA PHE A 10 -18.59 4.14 -2.57
C PHE A 10 -19.32 4.51 -3.86
N SER A 11 -20.54 4.01 -4.08
CA SER A 11 -21.36 4.36 -5.25
C SER A 11 -21.91 5.78 -5.20
N ALA A 12 -22.23 6.30 -4.01
CA ALA A 12 -22.82 7.63 -3.83
C ALA A 12 -21.76 8.74 -3.82
N ILE A 13 -20.55 8.46 -3.34
CA ILE A 13 -19.47 9.46 -3.16
C ILE A 13 -19.13 10.20 -4.47
N PRO A 14 -18.88 9.53 -5.62
CA PRO A 14 -18.54 10.21 -6.86
C PRO A 14 -19.68 11.11 -7.38
N LEU A 15 -20.93 10.75 -7.11
CA LEU A 15 -22.11 11.54 -7.50
C LEU A 15 -22.29 12.79 -6.65
N ALA A 16 -21.93 12.70 -5.36
CA ALA A 16 -22.04 13.81 -4.42
C ALA A 16 -20.84 14.77 -4.44
N THR A 17 -19.76 14.42 -5.14
CA THR A 17 -18.51 15.19 -5.13
C THR A 17 -18.30 15.90 -6.46
N LYS A 18 -18.05 17.21 -6.43
CA LYS A 18 -17.67 17.95 -7.64
C LYS A 18 -16.32 17.47 -8.18
N ILE A 19 -16.12 17.57 -9.50
CA ILE A 19 -14.80 17.34 -10.11
C ILE A 19 -13.77 18.28 -9.47
N GLY A 20 -12.60 17.73 -9.12
CA GLY A 20 -11.54 18.41 -8.37
C GLY A 20 -11.79 18.49 -6.86
N GLY A 21 -12.94 18.03 -6.38
CA GLY A 21 -13.26 17.92 -4.96
C GLY A 21 -12.43 16.85 -4.25
N LEU A 22 -12.25 17.03 -2.94
CA LEU A 22 -11.53 16.11 -2.08
C LEU A 22 -12.50 15.19 -1.33
N ILE A 23 -12.13 13.93 -1.21
CA ILE A 23 -12.87 12.88 -0.52
C ILE A 23 -11.96 12.31 0.56
N TYR A 24 -12.41 12.37 1.81
CA TYR A 24 -11.68 11.81 2.95
C TYR A 24 -12.43 10.61 3.53
N LEU A 25 -11.84 9.43 3.41
CA LEU A 25 -12.39 8.17 3.90
C LEU A 25 -11.63 7.72 5.14
N THR A 26 -12.37 7.16 6.10
CA THR A 26 -11.81 6.49 7.26
C THR A 26 -12.44 5.11 7.39
N ASN A 27 -11.62 4.11 7.69
CA ASN A 27 -12.04 2.73 7.93
C ASN A 27 -11.35 2.20 9.20
N THR A 28 -12.09 1.51 10.06
CA THR A 28 -11.59 0.85 11.28
C THR A 28 -11.73 -0.67 11.26
N ASP A 29 -12.36 -1.25 10.24
CA ASP A 29 -12.44 -2.69 10.03
C ASP A 29 -11.14 -3.24 9.42
N GLY A 30 -10.12 -3.35 10.27
CA GLY A 30 -8.85 -3.96 9.89
C GLY A 30 -8.98 -5.44 9.54
N ARG A 31 -9.95 -6.17 10.10
CA ARG A 31 -10.07 -7.63 9.88
C ARG A 31 -10.44 -7.94 8.44
N THR A 32 -11.38 -7.18 7.87
CA THR A 32 -11.74 -7.28 6.45
C THR A 32 -10.56 -6.89 5.57
N LEU A 33 -9.93 -5.74 5.83
CA LEU A 33 -8.83 -5.21 5.02
C LEU A 33 -7.57 -6.07 5.03
N THR A 34 -7.28 -6.79 6.12
CA THR A 34 -6.10 -7.66 6.24
C THR A 34 -6.38 -9.13 5.90
N GLY A 35 -7.55 -9.45 5.33
CA GLY A 35 -7.89 -10.79 4.86
C GLY A 35 -8.23 -11.80 5.96
N HIS A 36 -8.68 -11.35 7.14
CA HIS A 36 -9.25 -12.23 8.18
C HIS A 36 -10.76 -12.46 8.04
N ASN A 37 -11.45 -11.65 7.24
CA ASN A 37 -12.85 -11.83 6.87
C ASN A 37 -12.97 -11.71 5.34
N LEU A 38 -12.96 -12.84 4.65
CA LEU A 38 -12.82 -12.90 3.19
C LEU A 38 -14.14 -12.52 2.50
N GLU A 39 -15.26 -12.95 3.07
CA GLU A 39 -16.61 -12.68 2.59
C GLU A 39 -16.90 -11.18 2.64
N ASN A 40 -16.56 -10.52 3.75
CA ASN A 40 -16.69 -9.07 3.85
C ASN A 40 -15.77 -8.36 2.87
N SER A 41 -14.54 -8.87 2.64
CA SER A 41 -13.63 -8.23 1.67
C SER A 41 -14.23 -8.26 0.26
N LEU A 42 -14.84 -9.39 -0.10
CA LEU A 42 -15.53 -9.53 -1.38
C LEU A 42 -16.76 -8.61 -1.45
N ALA A 43 -17.60 -8.59 -0.41
CA ALA A 43 -18.82 -7.80 -0.37
C ALA A 43 -18.55 -6.29 -0.41
N ASP A 44 -17.57 -5.82 0.35
CA ASP A 44 -17.28 -4.40 0.52
C ASP A 44 -16.43 -3.82 -0.62
N TYR A 45 -15.46 -4.59 -1.14
CA TYR A 45 -14.43 -4.09 -2.06
C TYR A 45 -14.45 -4.78 -3.42
N GLY A 46 -15.24 -5.84 -3.62
CA GLY A 46 -15.19 -6.66 -4.83
C GLY A 46 -13.81 -7.32 -5.01
N SER A 47 -13.11 -7.58 -3.91
CA SER A 47 -11.70 -7.97 -3.90
C SER A 47 -11.42 -9.02 -2.83
N TYR A 48 -10.53 -9.95 -3.11
CA TYR A 48 -10.12 -10.97 -2.15
C TYR A 48 -8.87 -10.52 -1.38
N ALA A 49 -9.06 -9.92 -0.21
CA ALA A 49 -7.98 -9.62 0.73
C ALA A 49 -7.35 -10.92 1.25
N ARG A 50 -6.02 -11.00 1.32
CA ARG A 50 -5.31 -12.14 1.93
C ARG A 50 -4.48 -11.69 3.11
N ASN A 51 -4.21 -12.62 4.02
CA ASN A 51 -3.31 -12.36 5.13
C ASN A 51 -1.86 -12.55 4.69
N HIS A 52 -1.06 -11.50 4.84
CA HIS A 52 0.38 -11.49 4.60
C HIS A 52 1.06 -10.37 5.41
N PRO A 53 2.39 -10.36 5.58
CA PRO A 53 3.10 -9.37 6.39
C PRO A 53 2.85 -7.89 6.04
N ALA A 54 2.52 -7.59 4.78
CA ALA A 54 2.23 -6.24 4.28
C ALA A 54 0.72 -5.90 4.22
N ALA A 55 -0.13 -6.64 4.93
CA ALA A 55 -1.59 -6.54 4.81
C ALA A 55 -2.19 -5.17 5.18
N HIS A 56 -1.50 -4.37 5.99
CA HIS A 56 -1.96 -3.00 6.31
C HIS A 56 -1.83 -2.05 5.11
N GLU A 57 -0.82 -2.22 4.25
CA GLU A 57 -0.74 -1.48 3.00
C GLU A 57 -1.81 -1.94 2.01
N GLN A 58 -2.04 -3.26 1.92
CA GLN A 58 -3.17 -3.83 1.18
C GLN A 58 -4.49 -3.15 1.58
N GLY A 59 -4.72 -2.94 2.88
CA GLY A 59 -5.93 -2.28 3.35
C GLY A 59 -6.15 -0.88 2.77
N LEU A 60 -5.12 -0.03 2.79
CA LEU A 60 -5.18 1.30 2.17
C LEU A 60 -5.49 1.21 0.67
N ARG A 61 -4.85 0.25 -0.01
CA ARG A 61 -5.01 0.01 -1.45
C ARG A 61 -6.39 -0.53 -1.82
N LEU A 62 -7.03 -1.31 -0.97
CA LEU A 62 -8.40 -1.80 -1.16
C LEU A 62 -9.42 -0.66 -1.07
N ILE A 63 -9.25 0.26 -0.13
CA ILE A 63 -10.13 1.43 -0.01
C ILE A 63 -10.04 2.31 -1.27
N ILE A 64 -8.82 2.57 -1.75
CA ILE A 64 -8.60 3.32 -3.00
C ILE A 64 -9.21 2.56 -4.18
N ALA A 65 -9.01 1.24 -4.25
CA ALA A 65 -9.52 0.41 -5.34
C ALA A 65 -11.05 0.43 -5.44
N GLY A 66 -11.76 0.27 -4.32
CA GLY A 66 -13.22 0.27 -4.29
C GLY A 66 -13.79 1.60 -4.80
N LEU A 67 -13.25 2.73 -4.31
CA LEU A 67 -13.68 4.05 -4.78
C LEU A 67 -13.30 4.31 -6.25
N GLN A 68 -12.12 3.86 -6.69
CA GLN A 68 -11.69 3.98 -8.08
C GLN A 68 -12.59 3.18 -9.02
N LEU A 69 -13.03 1.98 -8.61
CA LEU A 69 -13.92 1.15 -9.41
C LEU A 69 -15.29 1.82 -9.59
N GLU A 70 -15.90 2.31 -8.50
CA GLU A 70 -17.19 3.03 -8.57
C GLU A 70 -17.08 4.33 -9.38
N SER A 71 -15.99 5.09 -9.20
CA SER A 71 -15.74 6.31 -10.00
C SER A 71 -15.59 5.99 -11.48
N ALA A 72 -14.87 4.90 -11.82
CA ALA A 72 -14.63 4.50 -13.21
C ALA A 72 -15.91 4.09 -13.95
N ARG A 73 -16.92 3.55 -13.25
CA ARG A 73 -18.24 3.24 -13.83
C ARG A 73 -18.96 4.47 -14.34
N LEU A 74 -18.67 5.63 -13.75
CA LEU A 74 -19.22 6.93 -14.17
C LEU A 74 -18.32 7.68 -15.15
N GLY A 75 -17.26 7.05 -15.66
CA GLY A 75 -16.27 7.70 -16.53
C GLY A 75 -15.28 8.61 -15.80
N LEU A 76 -15.30 8.63 -14.46
CA LEU A 76 -14.46 9.48 -13.61
C LEU A 76 -13.21 8.71 -13.13
N GLY A 77 -12.23 9.43 -12.60
CA GLY A 77 -11.04 8.87 -11.98
C GLY A 77 -10.79 9.45 -10.60
N ILE A 78 -9.88 8.85 -9.83
CA ILE A 78 -9.41 9.43 -8.57
C ILE A 78 -7.88 9.55 -8.54
N THR A 79 -7.39 10.56 -7.85
CA THR A 79 -5.96 10.73 -7.58
C THR A 79 -5.74 10.71 -6.06
N PRO A 80 -5.02 9.72 -5.51
CA PRO A 80 -4.65 9.71 -4.10
C PRO A 80 -3.83 10.95 -3.73
N ILE A 81 -4.26 11.66 -2.68
CA ILE A 81 -3.51 12.79 -2.11
C ILE A 81 -2.60 12.25 -1.00
N PHE A 82 -3.16 11.48 -0.08
CA PHE A 82 -2.40 10.69 0.88
C PHE A 82 -3.21 9.51 1.38
N SER A 83 -2.51 8.52 1.90
CA SER A 83 -3.10 7.44 2.70
C SER A 83 -2.33 7.30 4.01
N PHE A 84 -3.00 6.92 5.08
CA PHE A 84 -2.40 6.90 6.40
C PHE A 84 -2.98 5.76 7.22
N PHE A 85 -2.10 4.89 7.72
CA PHE A 85 -2.45 3.85 8.67
C PHE A 85 -1.77 4.13 10.02
N PHE A 86 -2.56 4.18 11.09
CA PHE A 86 -2.05 4.31 12.45
C PHE A 86 -2.99 3.69 13.47
N GLY A 87 -2.42 2.92 14.40
CA GLY A 87 -3.15 2.16 15.41
C GLY A 87 -4.05 1.11 14.76
N GLN A 88 -5.33 1.43 14.62
CA GLN A 88 -6.34 0.56 14.00
C GLN A 88 -7.20 1.31 12.97
N SER A 89 -6.75 2.48 12.51
CA SER A 89 -7.49 3.29 11.54
C SER A 89 -6.74 3.44 10.23
N TYR A 90 -7.47 3.27 9.14
CA TYR A 90 -7.05 3.49 7.76
C TYR A 90 -7.71 4.76 7.28
N ARG A 91 -6.93 5.71 6.79
CA ARG A 91 -7.41 7.01 6.31
C ARG A 91 -6.90 7.23 4.90
N VAL A 92 -7.77 7.64 4.00
CA VAL A 92 -7.41 7.89 2.61
C VAL A 92 -8.05 9.20 2.19
N MET A 93 -7.22 10.12 1.69
CA MET A 93 -7.68 11.33 1.01
C MET A 93 -7.43 11.18 -0.48
N VAL A 94 -8.47 11.35 -1.30
CA VAL A 94 -8.34 11.36 -2.76
C VAL A 94 -9.00 12.59 -3.36
N ARG A 95 -8.63 12.90 -4.60
CA ARG A 95 -9.29 13.91 -5.43
C ARG A 95 -10.08 13.24 -6.54
N LEU A 96 -11.33 13.67 -6.74
CA LEU A 96 -12.12 13.24 -7.89
C LEU A 96 -11.64 13.97 -9.16
N THR A 97 -11.52 13.24 -10.26
CA THR A 97 -11.03 13.76 -11.55
C THR A 97 -12.01 13.42 -12.67
N ALA A 98 -12.03 14.26 -13.71
CA ALA A 98 -12.96 14.12 -14.82
C ALA A 98 -12.69 12.88 -15.69
N ASN A 99 -11.45 12.41 -15.73
CA ASN A 99 -11.02 11.37 -16.67
C ASN A 99 -10.85 10.05 -15.95
N ARG A 100 -11.41 8.98 -16.52
CA ARG A 100 -11.18 7.61 -16.05
C ARG A 100 -9.70 7.26 -16.06
N GLN A 101 -9.17 6.88 -14.90
CA GLN A 101 -7.78 6.49 -14.68
C GLN A 101 -7.67 5.07 -14.12
N LEU A 102 -8.07 4.06 -14.90
CA LEU A 102 -7.97 2.65 -14.52
C LEU A 102 -7.29 1.85 -15.64
N ASN A 103 -6.14 1.27 -15.35
CA ASN A 103 -5.32 0.50 -16.29
C ASN A 103 -4.51 -0.58 -15.55
N SER A 104 -3.83 -1.45 -16.30
CA SER A 104 -3.12 -2.61 -15.74
C SER A 104 -1.88 -2.26 -14.90
N HIS A 105 -1.45 -1.00 -14.89
CA HIS A 105 -0.33 -0.52 -14.08
C HIS A 105 -0.79 -0.01 -12.71
N ASN A 106 -1.99 0.59 -12.62
CA ASN A 106 -2.49 1.19 -11.38
C ASN A 106 -3.56 0.37 -10.67
N TYR A 107 -4.08 -0.68 -11.32
CA TYR A 107 -5.11 -1.54 -10.76
C TYR A 107 -4.79 -2.99 -11.15
N GLY A 108 -4.78 -3.91 -10.18
CA GLY A 108 -4.33 -5.28 -10.43
C GLY A 108 -4.21 -6.09 -9.15
N PHE A 109 -3.31 -7.06 -9.12
CA PHE A 109 -3.20 -8.03 -8.03
C PHE A 109 -1.83 -7.98 -7.37
N LEU A 110 -1.78 -8.30 -6.09
CA LEU A 110 -0.55 -8.49 -5.32
C LEU A 110 -0.41 -9.99 -5.06
N GLY A 111 0.67 -10.59 -5.56
CA GLY A 111 1.05 -11.95 -5.24
C GLY A 111 2.01 -11.99 -4.05
N TYR A 112 1.76 -12.89 -3.11
CA TYR A 112 2.65 -13.21 -2.01
C TYR A 112 3.00 -14.70 -2.03
N CYS A 113 4.30 -15.02 -1.98
CA CYS A 113 4.78 -16.38 -1.89
C CYS A 113 4.94 -16.79 -0.42
N HIS A 114 4.14 -17.75 0.05
CA HIS A 114 4.30 -18.26 1.42
C HIS A 114 5.61 -19.05 1.61
N SER A 115 6.13 -19.66 0.55
CA SER A 115 7.36 -20.47 0.58
C SER A 115 8.61 -19.61 0.79
N CYS A 116 8.91 -18.64 -0.07
CA CYS A 116 10.10 -17.78 0.07
C CYS A 116 9.84 -16.38 0.64
N GLY A 117 8.59 -15.91 0.69
CA GLY A 117 8.22 -14.58 1.25
C GLY A 117 8.24 -13.45 0.24
N GLU A 118 8.53 -13.77 -1.02
CA GLU A 118 8.60 -12.79 -2.08
C GLU A 118 7.23 -12.22 -2.43
N TYR A 119 7.21 -10.96 -2.82
CA TYR A 119 6.04 -10.28 -3.36
C TYR A 119 6.24 -9.97 -4.83
N GLN A 120 5.13 -9.92 -5.58
CA GLN A 120 5.14 -9.43 -6.94
C GLN A 120 3.81 -8.81 -7.31
N SER A 121 3.88 -7.70 -8.05
CA SER A 121 2.69 -7.11 -8.66
C SER A 121 2.31 -7.89 -9.91
N VAL A 122 1.02 -8.17 -10.05
CA VAL A 122 0.49 -9.04 -11.08
C VAL A 122 -0.63 -8.30 -11.81
N PRO A 123 -0.42 -7.89 -13.07
CA PRO A 123 -1.47 -7.26 -13.85
C PRO A 123 -2.48 -8.32 -14.33
N TRP A 124 -3.76 -7.95 -14.46
CA TRP A 124 -4.82 -8.89 -14.86
C TRP A 124 -4.58 -9.67 -16.16
N PRO A 125 -3.86 -9.18 -17.20
CA PRO A 125 -3.60 -9.98 -18.40
C PRO A 125 -2.66 -11.18 -18.15
N LYS A 126 -1.96 -11.22 -17.01
CA LYS A 126 -1.00 -12.27 -16.67
C LYS A 126 -1.53 -13.27 -15.62
N LEU A 127 -2.85 -13.31 -15.39
CA LEU A 127 -3.46 -14.14 -14.33
C LEU A 127 -3.35 -15.66 -14.51
N GLY A 128 -3.25 -16.16 -15.74
CA GLY A 128 -3.48 -17.58 -16.05
C GLY A 128 -2.45 -18.59 -15.51
N LYS A 129 -1.20 -18.19 -15.24
CA LYS A 129 -0.12 -19.09 -14.77
C LYS A 129 0.91 -18.35 -13.93
N ILE A 130 0.49 -17.87 -12.76
CA ILE A 130 1.35 -17.05 -11.92
C ILE A 130 2.09 -17.94 -10.92
N VAL A 131 3.41 -17.88 -11.01
CA VAL A 131 4.33 -18.48 -10.05
C VAL A 131 5.23 -17.40 -9.47
N CYS A 132 5.78 -17.70 -8.30
CA CYS A 132 6.76 -16.87 -7.63
C CYS A 132 8.03 -16.74 -8.47
N SER A 133 8.52 -15.52 -8.65
CA SER A 133 9.80 -15.25 -9.33
C SER A 133 11.03 -15.77 -8.55
N GLY A 134 10.91 -15.98 -7.24
CA GLY A 134 12.01 -16.43 -6.39
C GLY A 134 12.22 -17.95 -6.34
N ASP A 135 11.13 -18.72 -6.31
CA ASP A 135 11.17 -20.18 -6.07
C ASP A 135 10.22 -21.00 -6.95
N GLY A 136 9.49 -20.38 -7.88
CA GLY A 136 8.55 -21.05 -8.77
C GLY A 136 7.30 -21.61 -8.09
N GLN A 137 7.10 -21.38 -6.79
CA GLN A 137 5.92 -21.86 -6.07
C GLN A 137 4.67 -21.04 -6.42
N PRO A 138 3.46 -21.62 -6.28
CA PRO A 138 2.21 -20.88 -6.49
C PRO A 138 2.09 -19.67 -5.56
N LEU A 139 1.58 -18.57 -6.09
CA LEU A 139 1.33 -17.36 -5.30
C LEU A 139 -0.06 -17.35 -4.70
N THR A 140 -0.16 -16.80 -3.49
CA THR A 140 -1.44 -16.32 -2.97
C THR A 140 -1.69 -14.92 -3.50
N LEU A 141 -2.79 -14.76 -4.25
CA LEU A 141 -3.15 -13.48 -4.85
C LEU A 141 -4.15 -12.72 -3.98
N THR A 142 -3.84 -11.45 -3.75
CA THR A 142 -4.78 -10.44 -3.27
C THR A 142 -5.23 -9.61 -4.46
N GLY A 143 -6.53 -9.35 -4.58
CA GLY A 143 -7.02 -8.31 -5.47
C GLY A 143 -8.41 -8.54 -6.07
N PRO A 144 -8.82 -7.64 -6.99
CA PRO A 144 -8.02 -6.52 -7.48
C PRO A 144 -7.85 -5.39 -6.44
N LEU A 145 -6.74 -4.66 -6.49
CA LEU A 145 -6.42 -3.54 -5.62
C LEU A 145 -5.68 -2.43 -6.38
N TRP A 146 -5.53 -1.27 -5.73
CA TRP A 146 -4.75 -0.15 -6.26
C TRP A 146 -3.25 -0.45 -6.18
N LEU A 147 -2.57 -0.46 -7.33
CA LEU A 147 -1.12 -0.66 -7.45
C LEU A 147 -0.35 0.65 -7.62
N GLY A 148 -1.04 1.75 -7.91
CA GLY A 148 -0.42 3.06 -8.09
C GLY A 148 0.13 3.68 -6.79
N SER A 149 0.62 4.91 -6.92
CA SER A 149 1.10 5.72 -5.80
C SER A 149 0.02 5.90 -4.73
N LEU A 150 0.44 5.87 -3.47
CA LEU A 150 -0.44 6.06 -2.32
C LEU A 150 -0.65 7.54 -1.99
N HIS A 151 0.26 8.39 -2.46
CA HIS A 151 0.29 9.80 -2.15
C HIS A 151 0.62 10.65 -3.38
N ASP A 152 0.26 11.92 -3.33
CA ASP A 152 0.72 12.94 -4.26
C ASP A 152 1.89 13.70 -3.62
N ARG A 153 3.07 13.62 -4.24
CA ARG A 153 4.32 14.19 -3.73
C ARG A 153 4.25 15.69 -3.49
N LEU A 154 3.67 16.41 -4.45
CA LEU A 154 3.57 17.88 -4.38
C LEU A 154 2.59 18.31 -3.28
N TYR A 155 1.53 17.52 -3.04
CA TYR A 155 0.64 17.76 -1.91
C TYR A 155 1.30 17.45 -0.58
N LEU A 156 2.05 16.36 -0.47
CA LEU A 156 2.80 16.05 0.76
C LEU A 156 3.83 17.14 1.09
N GLU A 157 4.52 17.68 0.09
CA GLU A 157 5.45 18.81 0.26
C GLU A 157 4.74 20.05 0.82
N LYS A 158 3.62 20.45 0.21
CA LYS A 158 2.81 21.57 0.71
C LYS A 158 2.31 21.34 2.13
N MET A 159 1.93 20.11 2.46
CA MET A 159 1.52 19.75 3.83
C MET A 159 2.70 19.85 4.81
N ALA A 160 3.91 19.46 4.38
CA ALA A 160 5.10 19.53 5.21
C ALA A 160 5.50 20.98 5.49
N ASP A 161 5.40 21.86 4.50
CA ASP A 161 5.65 23.30 4.66
C ASP A 161 4.71 23.93 5.69
N LEU A 162 3.40 23.62 5.61
CA LEU A 162 2.41 24.07 6.58
C LEU A 162 2.68 23.50 7.98
N ALA A 163 2.99 22.20 8.07
CA ALA A 163 3.33 21.56 9.34
C ALA A 163 4.59 22.18 9.97
N HIS A 164 5.57 22.59 9.16
CA HIS A 164 6.75 23.31 9.62
C HIS A 164 6.39 24.70 10.17
N GLN A 165 5.56 25.48 9.46
CA GLN A 165 5.06 26.78 9.93
C GLN A 165 4.32 26.67 11.27
N TRP A 166 3.52 25.61 11.45
CA TRP A 166 2.80 25.34 12.69
C TRP A 166 3.63 24.64 13.78
N GLN A 167 4.93 24.42 13.54
CA GLN A 167 5.85 23.78 14.48
C GLN A 167 5.47 22.32 14.84
N TRP A 168 4.78 21.61 13.96
CA TRP A 168 4.39 20.21 14.13
C TRP A 168 5.51 19.25 13.71
N LYS A 169 6.64 19.28 14.44
CA LYS A 169 7.86 18.53 14.10
C LYS A 169 7.65 17.04 13.80
N LYS A 170 6.77 16.37 14.57
CA LYS A 170 6.44 14.95 14.35
C LYS A 170 5.72 14.71 13.02
N VAL A 171 4.87 15.65 12.61
CA VAL A 171 4.10 15.57 11.35
C VAL A 171 5.02 15.84 10.16
N VAL A 172 5.94 16.80 10.26
CA VAL A 172 6.96 17.05 9.22
C VAL A 172 7.74 15.76 8.92
N LYS A 173 8.29 15.11 9.95
CA LYS A 173 9.02 13.85 9.81
C LYS A 173 8.16 12.72 9.22
N LEU A 174 6.88 12.65 9.60
CA LEU A 174 5.94 11.68 9.03
C LEU A 174 5.73 11.90 7.53
N LEU A 175 5.51 13.16 7.12
CA LEU A 175 5.27 13.52 5.72
C LEU A 175 6.51 13.28 4.85
N GLU A 176 7.71 13.48 5.38
CA GLU A 176 8.97 13.11 4.72
C GLU A 176 9.03 11.61 4.43
N ILE A 177 8.75 10.77 5.43
CA ILE A 177 8.68 9.30 5.26
C ILE A 177 7.64 8.92 4.20
N MET A 178 6.44 9.52 4.25
CA MET A 178 5.37 9.26 3.28
C MET A 178 5.77 9.67 1.85
N ARG A 179 6.56 10.73 1.69
CA ARG A 179 7.07 11.17 0.38
C ARG A 179 8.11 10.20 -0.18
N GLU A 180 9.02 9.74 0.67
CA GLU A 180 10.08 8.79 0.30
C GLU A 180 9.53 7.42 -0.09
N GLU A 181 8.52 6.90 0.63
CA GLU A 181 7.96 5.57 0.38
C GLU A 181 7.10 5.45 -0.91
N ASN A 182 6.81 6.56 -1.60
CA ASN A 182 5.77 6.62 -2.64
C ASN A 182 6.14 5.93 -3.96
N ASP A 183 7.44 5.78 -4.26
CA ASP A 183 7.93 5.20 -5.54
C ASP A 183 8.33 3.73 -5.42
N PHE A 184 7.88 3.07 -4.36
CA PHE A 184 8.22 1.68 -4.11
C PHE A 184 7.09 0.74 -4.54
N PRO A 185 7.40 -0.55 -4.73
CA PRO A 185 6.39 -1.56 -4.97
C PRO A 185 5.26 -1.53 -3.91
N PRO A 186 4.06 -2.08 -4.24
CA PRO A 186 2.86 -1.96 -3.41
C PRO A 186 2.84 -2.90 -2.20
N TYR A 187 3.99 -3.02 -1.54
CA TYR A 187 4.25 -3.86 -0.38
C TYR A 187 5.50 -3.35 0.35
N PHE A 188 5.75 -3.91 1.53
CA PHE A 188 6.97 -3.71 2.30
C PHE A 188 7.44 -5.05 2.85
N TYR A 189 8.73 -5.15 3.19
CA TYR A 189 9.23 -6.26 3.99
C TYR A 189 9.33 -5.83 5.45
N SER A 190 8.73 -6.62 6.33
CA SER A 190 8.92 -6.41 7.77
C SER A 190 10.22 -7.05 8.23
N PHE A 191 10.89 -6.42 9.17
CA PHE A 191 12.11 -6.95 9.80
C PHE A 191 11.85 -8.33 10.37
N ARG A 192 10.72 -8.49 11.07
CA ARG A 192 10.27 -9.79 11.59
C ARG A 192 10.29 -10.87 10.51
N GLU A 193 9.82 -10.57 9.30
CA GLU A 193 9.79 -11.55 8.21
C GLU A 193 11.18 -11.83 7.63
N ILE A 194 12.01 -10.80 7.48
CA ILE A 194 13.42 -10.92 7.07
C ILE A 194 14.17 -11.83 8.06
N GLY A 195 14.08 -11.57 9.36
CA GLY A 195 14.79 -12.35 10.39
C GLY A 195 14.26 -13.78 10.51
N ARG A 196 12.94 -13.97 10.49
CA ARG A 196 12.30 -15.30 10.53
C ARG A 196 12.79 -16.19 9.38
N ARG A 197 12.91 -15.64 8.17
CA ARG A 197 13.32 -16.40 6.99
C ARG A 197 14.84 -16.53 6.86
N GLY A 198 15.58 -15.49 7.24
CA GLY A 198 17.03 -15.51 7.28
C GLY A 198 17.60 -16.40 8.38
N LYS A 199 16.83 -16.64 9.45
CA LYS A 199 17.29 -17.18 10.74
C LYS A 199 18.44 -16.34 11.33
N LEU A 200 18.24 -15.03 11.33
CA LEU A 200 19.25 -14.03 11.71
C LEU A 200 18.79 -13.22 12.92
N ASP A 201 19.75 -12.77 13.71
CA ASP A 201 19.58 -11.64 14.60
C ASP A 201 19.64 -10.36 13.77
N LEU A 202 18.60 -9.54 13.89
CA LEU A 202 18.42 -8.40 12.99
C LEU A 202 19.14 -7.15 13.53
N PRO A 203 19.91 -6.44 12.69
CA PRO A 203 20.45 -5.14 13.06
C PRO A 203 19.34 -4.07 13.10
N LYS A 204 19.72 -2.82 13.35
CA LYS A 204 18.75 -1.72 13.25
C LYS A 204 18.30 -1.58 11.81
N ARG A 205 17.07 -1.10 11.65
CA ARG A 205 16.48 -0.95 10.33
C ARG A 205 17.27 -0.02 9.42
N GLU A 206 17.78 1.04 10.01
CA GLU A 206 18.58 2.05 9.35
C GLU A 206 19.87 1.45 8.76
N ASP A 207 20.46 0.44 9.42
CA ASP A 207 21.69 -0.23 8.96
C ASP A 207 21.42 -1.04 7.67
N LEU A 208 20.32 -1.78 7.61
CA LEU A 208 19.94 -2.51 6.38
C LEU A 208 19.56 -1.54 5.25
N ILE A 209 18.88 -0.43 5.55
CA ILE A 209 18.59 0.60 4.55
C ILE A 209 19.90 1.16 3.98
N ALA A 210 20.88 1.48 4.84
CA ALA A 210 22.19 1.95 4.41
C ALA A 210 22.91 0.91 3.53
N ALA A 211 22.97 -0.35 3.97
CA ALA A 211 23.57 -1.44 3.21
C ALA A 211 22.91 -1.64 1.82
N LEU A 212 21.58 -1.55 1.75
CA LEU A 212 20.85 -1.63 0.48
C LEU A 212 21.22 -0.47 -0.46
N LEU A 213 21.33 0.75 0.07
CA LEU A 213 21.71 1.94 -0.71
C LEU A 213 23.16 1.85 -1.20
N GLU A 214 24.09 1.37 -0.37
CA GLU A 214 25.50 1.14 -0.73
C GLU A 214 25.65 0.14 -1.87
N GLN A 215 24.75 -0.85 -1.94
CA GLN A 215 24.71 -1.86 -3.00
C GLN A 215 23.92 -1.40 -4.25
N GLY A 216 23.49 -0.14 -4.29
CA GLY A 216 22.80 0.45 -5.44
C GLY A 216 21.29 0.16 -5.52
N TYR A 217 20.71 -0.47 -4.50
CA TYR A 217 19.26 -0.61 -4.39
C TYR A 217 18.62 0.68 -3.88
N ARG A 218 17.32 0.85 -4.13
CA ARG A 218 16.52 1.88 -3.47
C ARG A 218 15.95 1.26 -2.20
N ALA A 219 16.03 1.96 -1.08
CA ALA A 219 15.38 1.55 0.16
C ALA A 219 14.82 2.76 0.91
N ALA A 220 13.69 2.60 1.57
CA ALA A 220 13.09 3.63 2.41
C ALA A 220 12.33 3.04 3.60
N ALA A 221 12.21 3.86 4.64
CA ALA A 221 11.26 3.65 5.71
C ALA A 221 9.81 3.63 5.18
N THR A 222 8.90 2.98 5.90
CA THR A 222 7.45 3.16 5.68
C THR A 222 6.75 3.66 6.92
N HIS A 223 5.74 4.52 6.74
CA HIS A 223 4.94 5.02 7.85
C HIS A 223 4.00 3.93 8.42
N ILE A 224 3.68 2.92 7.62
CA ILE A 224 2.69 1.88 7.94
C ILE A 224 3.22 0.97 9.05
N ASN A 225 4.52 0.67 9.03
CA ASN A 225 5.17 -0.17 10.03
C ASN A 225 6.60 0.35 10.30
N PRO A 226 6.89 0.86 11.52
CA PRO A 226 8.21 1.36 11.88
C PRO A 226 9.33 0.30 11.77
N GLN A 227 8.98 -0.99 11.89
CA GLN A 227 9.90 -2.13 11.78
C GLN A 227 9.81 -2.78 10.39
N ALA A 228 9.63 -1.97 9.35
CA ALA A 228 9.59 -2.40 7.97
C ALA A 228 10.31 -1.41 7.06
N LEU A 229 10.68 -1.91 5.88
CA LEU A 229 11.30 -1.13 4.82
C LEU A 229 10.62 -1.45 3.48
N LYS A 230 10.66 -0.48 2.57
CA LYS A 230 10.34 -0.67 1.16
C LYS A 230 11.62 -0.65 0.35
N THR A 231 11.72 -1.54 -0.64
CA THR A 231 12.91 -1.66 -1.49
C THR A 231 12.54 -2.21 -2.86
N ASN A 232 13.41 -2.03 -3.84
CA ASN A 232 13.37 -2.75 -5.12
C ASN A 232 14.22 -4.04 -5.12
N ALA A 233 14.93 -4.34 -4.02
CA ALA A 233 15.60 -5.61 -3.82
C ALA A 233 14.61 -6.74 -3.50
N SER A 234 14.96 -7.97 -3.87
CA SER A 234 14.24 -9.17 -3.46
C SER A 234 14.41 -9.44 -1.97
N LEU A 235 13.52 -10.24 -1.40
CA LEU A 235 13.65 -10.64 0.01
C LEU A 235 14.94 -11.44 0.25
N ALA A 236 15.33 -12.27 -0.72
CA ALA A 236 16.58 -13.02 -0.67
C ALA A 236 17.81 -12.10 -0.63
N GLN A 237 17.82 -11.03 -1.44
CA GLN A 237 18.88 -10.02 -1.42
C GLN A 237 18.94 -9.28 -0.07
N CYS A 238 17.79 -8.92 0.49
CA CYS A 238 17.73 -8.30 1.82
C CYS A 238 18.33 -9.22 2.91
N ILE A 239 18.07 -10.53 2.83
CA ILE A 239 18.61 -11.52 3.78
C ILE A 239 20.11 -11.71 3.58
N ALA A 240 20.59 -11.73 2.32
CA ALA A 240 22.00 -11.92 2.02
C ALA A 240 22.87 -10.81 2.62
N LEU A 241 22.44 -9.55 2.51
CA LEU A 241 23.13 -8.38 3.07
C LEU A 241 23.24 -8.36 4.60
N LEU A 242 22.50 -9.22 5.30
CA LEU A 242 22.54 -9.34 6.76
C LEU A 242 23.38 -10.53 7.24
N LYS A 243 23.88 -11.36 6.32
CA LYS A 243 24.72 -12.52 6.63
C LYS A 243 26.21 -12.24 6.50
N ASP A 244 26.56 -11.16 5.82
CA ASP A 244 27.91 -10.64 5.68
C ASP A 244 28.25 -9.70 6.84
#